data_AF-A0A8C6KEG6-F1
#
_entry.id   AF-A0A8C6KEG6-F1
#
_cell.length_a   1.000
_cell.length_b   1.000
_cell.length_c   1.000
_cell.angle_alpha   90.00
_cell.angle_beta   90.00
_cell.angle_gamma   90.00
#
_symmetry.space_group_name_H-M   'P 1'
#
loop_
_entity.id
_entity.type
_entity.pdbx_description
1 polymer ?
#
loop_
_entity_poly.entity_id
_entity_poly.type
_entity_poly.pdbx_seq_one_letter_code
_entity_poly.pdbx_strand_id
1 'polypeptide(L)'
;IQYRAPFYIVQKALSRARSLFDRWEELLQEGTQVSRDELDWSANELRNCLRAIDWDLEDLSETISIVESNPGKFKLGDNELQERRAFVEQTRTSVQEMKDQLSSPSAVAQAEKKSKQGQERSTGLEAHLVSANSRYIQEQQDLIVFRMLGDFGDEMDQTSSRMDSVLKKLEKVSHMTSSRRQWCVIGVLVAILLVVLILIIAL
;
A
#
# COMPACT_ATOMS: atom_id res chain seq x y z
N ILE A 1 15.92 -2.67 13.59
CA ILE A 1 14.51 -2.19 13.39
C ILE A 1 14.21 -1.90 11.90
N GLN A 2 15.19 -1.41 11.12
CA GLN A 2 14.98 -0.92 9.74
C GLN A 2 14.51 -1.95 8.69
N TYR A 3 14.61 -3.26 8.93
CA TYR A 3 14.23 -4.31 7.96
C TYR A 3 13.03 -5.17 8.39
N ARG A 4 12.37 -4.85 9.51
CA ARG A 4 11.23 -5.64 10.02
C ARG A 4 9.87 -5.13 9.50
N ALA A 5 9.81 -3.87 9.10
CA ALA A 5 8.58 -3.23 8.63
C ALA A 5 8.00 -3.89 7.37
N PRO A 6 8.79 -4.25 6.34
CA PRO A 6 8.27 -4.93 5.15
C PRO A 6 7.60 -6.27 5.45
N PHE A 7 8.25 -7.10 6.27
CA PHE A 7 7.70 -8.40 6.71
C PHE A 7 6.42 -8.23 7.54
N TYR A 8 6.35 -7.21 8.40
CA TYR A 8 5.16 -6.91 9.19
C TYR A 8 3.98 -6.45 8.31
N ILE A 9 4.25 -5.66 7.26
CA ILE A 9 3.23 -5.21 6.30
C ILE A 9 2.66 -6.42 5.57
N VAL A 10 3.51 -7.32 5.06
CA VAL A 10 3.08 -8.55 4.40
C VAL A 10 2.28 -9.46 5.35
N GLN A 11 2.73 -9.61 6.60
CA GLN A 11 2.00 -10.39 7.59
C GLN A 11 0.60 -9.80 7.87
N LYS A 12 0.49 -8.48 7.97
CA LYS A 12 -0.79 -7.79 8.15
C LYS A 12 -1.68 -7.94 6.91
N ALA A 13 -1.13 -7.78 5.71
CA ALA A 13 -1.86 -7.99 4.46
C ALA A 13 -2.38 -9.44 4.35
N LEU A 14 -1.55 -10.43 4.69
CA LEU A 14 -1.93 -11.84 4.73
C LEU A 14 -3.07 -12.10 5.73
N SER A 15 -3.03 -11.49 6.92
CA SER A 15 -4.13 -11.63 7.90
C SER A 15 -5.46 -11.09 7.37
N ARG A 16 -5.43 -9.96 6.66
CA ARG A 16 -6.60 -9.40 5.99
C ARG A 16 -7.09 -10.33 4.86
N ALA A 17 -6.18 -10.85 4.04
CA ALA A 17 -6.53 -11.79 2.97
C ALA A 17 -7.20 -13.04 3.51
N ARG A 18 -6.72 -13.60 4.62
CA ARG A 18 -7.36 -14.75 5.30
C ARG A 18 -8.78 -14.42 5.77
N SER A 19 -8.98 -13.28 6.44
CA SER A 19 -10.34 -12.87 6.86
C SER A 19 -11.30 -12.66 5.68
N LEU A 20 -10.80 -12.22 4.53
CA LEU A 20 -11.60 -12.10 3.30
C LEU A 20 -11.90 -13.47 2.68
N PHE A 21 -10.95 -14.39 2.76
CA PHE A 21 -11.12 -15.77 2.31
C PHE A 21 -12.17 -16.51 3.14
N ASP A 22 -12.11 -16.42 4.47
CA ASP A 22 -13.10 -17.05 5.37
C ASP A 22 -14.52 -16.52 5.07
N ARG A 23 -14.66 -15.20 4.90
CA ARG A 23 -15.95 -14.59 4.54
C ARG A 23 -16.45 -15.05 3.17
N TRP A 24 -15.55 -15.16 2.18
CA TRP A 24 -15.91 -15.67 0.86
C TRP A 24 -16.34 -17.14 0.91
N GLU A 25 -15.70 -17.95 1.76
CA GLU A 25 -16.05 -19.35 1.98
C GLU A 25 -17.41 -19.50 2.70
N GLU A 26 -17.71 -18.67 3.70
CA GLU A 26 -19.02 -18.61 4.36
C GLU A 26 -20.14 -18.27 3.35
N LEU A 27 -19.91 -17.27 2.48
CA LEU A 27 -20.85 -16.90 1.41
C LEU A 27 -21.04 -18.00 0.36
N LEU A 28 -20.06 -18.89 0.18
CA LEU A 28 -20.20 -20.07 -0.68
C LEU A 28 -21.09 -21.15 -0.05
N GLN A 29 -21.10 -21.26 1.28
CA GLN A 29 -21.86 -22.29 2.01
C GLN A 29 -23.29 -21.85 2.31
N GLU A 30 -23.50 -20.57 2.63
CA GLU A 30 -24.82 -19.98 2.80
C GLU A 30 -25.42 -19.66 1.43
N GLY A 31 -26.14 -20.63 0.84
CA GLY A 31 -26.91 -20.46 -0.40
C GLY A 31 -28.12 -19.50 -0.29
N THR A 32 -27.98 -18.42 0.49
CA THR A 32 -29.03 -17.44 0.78
C THR A 32 -29.00 -16.31 -0.24
N GLN A 33 -30.17 -15.80 -0.60
CA GLN A 33 -30.44 -14.83 -1.68
C GLN A 33 -29.74 -13.47 -1.55
N VAL A 34 -28.90 -13.26 -0.53
CA VAL A 34 -28.05 -12.08 -0.39
C VAL A 34 -26.83 -12.24 -1.31
N SER A 35 -27.11 -11.89 -2.56
CA SER A 35 -26.23 -11.28 -3.54
C SER A 35 -25.00 -12.06 -4.00
N ARG A 36 -25.16 -12.74 -5.13
CA ARG A 36 -24.07 -13.13 -6.04
C ARG A 36 -23.09 -11.97 -6.32
N ASP A 37 -23.55 -10.72 -6.28
CA ASP A 37 -22.69 -9.56 -6.44
C ASP A 37 -21.76 -9.35 -5.22
N GLU A 38 -22.17 -9.75 -4.01
CA GLU A 38 -21.33 -9.72 -2.81
C GLU A 38 -20.28 -10.83 -2.82
N LEU A 39 -20.62 -12.00 -3.36
CA LEU A 39 -19.65 -13.08 -3.62
C LEU A 39 -18.61 -12.65 -4.65
N ASP A 40 -19.04 -12.07 -5.78
CA ASP A 40 -18.16 -11.59 -6.84
C ASP A 40 -17.28 -10.43 -6.36
N TRP A 41 -17.84 -9.49 -5.58
CA TRP A 41 -17.09 -8.42 -4.94
C TRP A 41 -16.03 -8.96 -3.96
N SER A 42 -16.40 -9.89 -3.09
CA SER A 42 -15.50 -10.49 -2.10
C SER A 42 -14.36 -11.27 -2.79
N ALA A 43 -14.68 -12.02 -3.85
CA ALA A 43 -13.68 -12.74 -4.65
C ALA A 43 -12.73 -11.78 -5.38
N ASN A 44 -13.23 -10.66 -5.90
CA ASN A 44 -12.38 -9.65 -6.57
C ASN A 44 -11.46 -8.92 -5.58
N GLU A 45 -11.99 -8.51 -4.43
CA GLU A 45 -11.21 -7.86 -3.37
C GLU A 45 -10.12 -8.79 -2.84
N LEU A 46 -10.44 -10.07 -2.64
CA LEU A 46 -9.45 -11.07 -2.26
C LEU A 46 -8.36 -11.24 -3.34
N ARG A 47 -8.73 -11.35 -4.63
CA ARG A 47 -7.74 -11.42 -5.73
C ARG A 47 -6.82 -10.19 -5.77
N ASN A 48 -7.35 -9.00 -5.51
CA ASN A 48 -6.55 -7.78 -5.44
C ASN A 48 -5.59 -7.80 -4.24
N CYS A 49 -6.06 -8.22 -3.06
CA CYS A 49 -5.21 -8.37 -1.88
C CYS A 49 -4.09 -9.40 -2.11
N LEU A 50 -4.41 -10.57 -2.69
CA LEU A 50 -3.42 -11.60 -2.99
C LEU A 50 -2.36 -11.12 -3.99
N ARG A 51 -2.78 -10.38 -5.04
CA ARG A 51 -1.86 -9.79 -6.02
C ARG A 51 -0.91 -8.77 -5.38
N ALA A 52 -1.42 -7.92 -4.50
CA ALA A 52 -0.58 -6.97 -3.77
C ALA A 52 0.47 -7.69 -2.91
N ILE A 53 0.07 -8.78 -2.24
CA ILE A 53 0.99 -9.60 -1.46
C ILE A 53 2.06 -10.27 -2.36
N ASP A 54 1.71 -10.76 -3.56
CA ASP A 54 2.72 -11.33 -4.47
C ASP A 54 3.79 -10.31 -4.84
N TRP A 55 3.39 -9.07 -5.12
CA TRP A 55 4.32 -7.98 -5.46
C TRP A 55 5.23 -7.67 -4.27
N ASP A 56 4.66 -7.54 -3.06
CA ASP A 56 5.45 -7.33 -1.84
C ASP A 56 6.42 -8.49 -1.56
N LEU A 57 6.03 -9.74 -1.85
CA LEU A 57 6.88 -10.91 -1.69
C LEU A 57 8.02 -10.95 -2.71
N GLU A 58 7.80 -10.46 -3.93
CA GLU A 58 8.83 -10.34 -4.95
C GLU A 58 9.91 -9.34 -4.52
N ASP A 59 9.51 -8.15 -4.08
CA ASP A 59 10.41 -7.12 -3.53
C ASP A 59 11.19 -7.61 -2.29
N LEU A 60 10.51 -8.36 -1.42
CA LEU A 60 11.15 -8.98 -0.25
C LEU A 60 12.19 -10.04 -0.67
N SER A 61 11.88 -10.84 -1.70
CA SER A 61 12.80 -11.86 -2.21
C SER A 61 14.05 -11.24 -2.84
N GLU A 62 13.89 -10.15 -3.60
CA GLU A 62 15.01 -9.38 -4.15
C GLU A 62 15.85 -8.77 -3.03
N THR A 63 15.20 -8.19 -2.02
CA THR A 63 15.88 -7.65 -0.83
C THR A 63 16.70 -8.72 -0.11
N ILE A 64 16.16 -9.93 0.04
CA ILE A 64 16.90 -11.06 0.64
C ILE A 64 18.11 -11.40 -0.23
N SER A 65 17.94 -11.53 -1.56
CA SER A 65 19.03 -11.85 -2.51
C SER A 65 20.14 -10.79 -2.54
N ILE A 66 19.82 -9.52 -2.27
CA ILE A 66 20.82 -8.43 -2.13
C ILE A 66 21.61 -8.60 -0.83
N VAL A 67 20.94 -8.97 0.27
CA VAL A 67 21.57 -9.14 1.60
C VAL A 67 22.52 -10.34 1.61
N GLU A 68 22.04 -11.53 1.25
CA GLU A 68 22.57 -12.20 0.06
C GLU A 68 24.03 -12.05 -0.30
N SER A 69 24.16 -11.31 -1.38
CA SER A 69 25.38 -11.11 -2.12
C SER A 69 26.38 -10.24 -1.37
N ASN A 70 26.03 -9.69 -0.19
CA ASN A 70 26.90 -8.80 0.56
C ASN A 70 26.78 -8.95 2.10
N PRO A 71 27.13 -10.10 2.67
CA PRO A 71 26.95 -10.39 4.11
C PRO A 71 27.73 -9.43 5.02
N GLY A 72 28.90 -8.95 4.55
CA GLY A 72 29.77 -8.05 5.33
C GLY A 72 29.16 -6.67 5.62
N LYS A 73 28.23 -6.19 4.79
CA LYS A 73 27.58 -4.88 4.97
C LYS A 73 26.36 -4.94 5.89
N PHE A 74 25.64 -6.06 5.89
CA PHE A 74 24.33 -6.16 6.54
C PHE A 74 24.37 -6.82 7.93
N LYS A 75 25.45 -7.52 8.30
CA LYS A 75 25.62 -8.18 9.62
C LYS A 75 24.39 -8.99 10.07
N LEU A 76 23.67 -9.57 9.11
CA LEU A 76 22.59 -10.51 9.38
C LEU A 76 23.19 -11.90 9.59
N GLY A 77 22.77 -12.58 10.67
CA GLY A 77 23.17 -13.96 10.88
C GLY A 77 22.44 -14.89 9.91
N ASP A 78 23.11 -15.97 9.48
CA ASP A 78 22.55 -16.96 8.53
C ASP A 78 21.18 -17.50 8.98
N ASN A 79 20.98 -17.64 10.29
CA ASN A 79 19.70 -18.07 10.87
C ASN A 79 18.56 -17.05 10.62
N GLU A 80 18.81 -15.74 10.78
CA GLU A 80 17.80 -14.70 10.55
C GLU A 80 17.42 -14.63 9.07
N LEU A 81 18.40 -14.83 8.19
CA LEU A 81 18.19 -14.86 6.75
C LEU A 81 17.37 -16.10 6.33
N GLN A 82 17.63 -17.25 6.96
CA GLN A 82 16.86 -18.48 6.76
C GLN A 82 15.41 -18.32 7.21
N GLU A 83 15.16 -17.67 8.36
CA GLU A 83 13.81 -17.35 8.82
C GLU A 83 13.05 -16.45 7.83
N ARG A 84 13.73 -15.46 7.26
CA ARG A 84 13.15 -14.55 6.25
C ARG A 84 12.77 -15.29 4.97
N ARG A 85 13.60 -16.21 4.49
CA ARG A 85 13.24 -17.10 3.37
C ARG A 85 12.03 -17.96 3.70
N ALA A 86 12.06 -18.62 4.84
CA ALA A 86 10.99 -19.51 5.27
C ALA A 86 9.66 -18.76 5.34
N PHE A 87 9.67 -17.51 5.82
CA PHE A 87 8.50 -16.64 5.82
C PHE A 87 7.98 -16.32 4.41
N VAL A 88 8.86 -15.94 3.49
CA VAL A 88 8.47 -15.62 2.10
C VAL A 88 7.84 -16.84 1.42
N GLU A 89 8.48 -18.01 1.55
CA GLU A 89 7.99 -19.26 0.96
C GLU A 89 6.68 -19.74 1.59
N GLN A 90 6.55 -19.66 2.92
CA GLN A 90 5.30 -20.00 3.61
C GLN A 90 4.16 -19.07 3.19
N THR A 91 4.42 -17.76 3.08
CA THR A 91 3.41 -16.78 2.67
C THR A 91 3.00 -17.01 1.22
N ARG A 92 3.96 -17.27 0.32
CA ARG A 92 3.71 -17.60 -1.09
C ARG A 92 2.83 -18.84 -1.23
N THR A 93 3.13 -19.89 -0.46
CA THR A 93 2.33 -21.12 -0.43
C THR A 93 0.89 -20.84 0.00
N SER A 94 0.70 -20.11 1.11
CA SER A 94 -0.64 -19.76 1.61
C SER A 94 -1.43 -18.89 0.63
N VAL A 95 -0.77 -17.95 -0.05
CA VAL A 95 -1.39 -17.12 -1.11
C VAL A 95 -1.81 -17.98 -2.29
N GLN A 96 -0.97 -18.93 -2.71
CA GLN A 96 -1.28 -19.83 -3.81
C GLN A 96 -2.48 -20.74 -3.50
N GLU A 97 -2.54 -21.31 -2.30
CA GLU A 97 -3.68 -22.13 -1.85
C GLU A 97 -5.01 -21.36 -1.91
N MET A 98 -5.02 -20.09 -1.48
CA MET A 98 -6.22 -19.24 -1.56
C MET A 98 -6.60 -18.95 -3.02
N LYS A 99 -5.62 -18.71 -3.90
CA LYS A 99 -5.86 -18.48 -5.35
C LYS A 99 -6.43 -19.71 -6.06
N ASP A 100 -5.91 -20.89 -5.73
CA ASP A 100 -6.35 -22.15 -6.34
C ASP A 100 -7.81 -22.43 -5.97
N GLN A 101 -8.17 -22.19 -4.70
CA GLN A 101 -9.55 -22.33 -4.23
C GLN A 101 -10.50 -21.30 -4.88
N LEU A 102 -10.06 -20.05 -5.04
CA LEU A 102 -10.77 -19.00 -5.79
C LEU A 102 -10.97 -19.32 -7.28
N SER A 103 -10.13 -20.20 -7.84
CA SER A 103 -10.21 -20.63 -9.24
C SER A 103 -11.02 -21.92 -9.41
N SER A 104 -11.43 -22.56 -8.31
CA SER A 104 -12.22 -23.79 -8.31
C SER A 104 -13.59 -23.58 -8.97
N PRO A 105 -14.04 -24.51 -9.85
CA PRO A 105 -15.18 -24.32 -10.76
C PRO A 105 -16.55 -24.07 -10.12
N SER A 106 -16.73 -24.14 -8.79
CA SER A 106 -18.01 -23.81 -8.14
C SER A 106 -18.39 -22.32 -8.29
N ALA A 107 -17.40 -21.42 -8.22
CA ALA A 107 -17.62 -19.97 -8.42
C ALA A 107 -17.75 -19.60 -9.91
N VAL A 108 -17.00 -20.29 -10.78
CA VAL A 108 -16.94 -20.01 -12.23
C VAL A 108 -18.14 -20.59 -12.98
N ALA A 109 -18.62 -21.78 -12.61
CA ALA A 109 -19.78 -22.41 -13.25
C ALA A 109 -21.10 -21.65 -12.97
N GLN A 110 -21.17 -20.88 -11.88
CA GLN A 110 -22.28 -19.97 -11.64
C GLN A 110 -22.14 -18.69 -12.48
N ALA A 111 -20.93 -18.14 -12.59
CA ALA A 111 -20.58 -16.99 -13.44
C ALA A 111 -20.92 -17.22 -14.92
N GLU A 112 -20.55 -18.37 -15.50
CA GLU A 112 -20.72 -18.69 -16.92
C GLU A 112 -22.18 -18.97 -17.37
N LYS A 113 -23.09 -19.34 -16.47
CA LYS A 113 -24.50 -19.62 -16.87
C LYS A 113 -25.29 -18.37 -17.30
N LYS A 114 -24.79 -17.15 -17.05
CA LYS A 114 -25.46 -15.90 -17.45
C LYS A 114 -24.92 -15.31 -18.76
N SER A 115 -23.77 -15.76 -19.27
CA SER A 115 -23.18 -15.24 -20.51
C SER A 115 -23.70 -15.91 -21.80
N LYS A 116 -24.46 -17.02 -21.69
CA LYS A 116 -24.99 -17.77 -22.85
C LYS A 116 -26.48 -17.59 -23.15
N GLN A 117 -27.21 -16.70 -22.47
CA GLN A 117 -28.67 -16.56 -22.63
C GLN A 117 -29.14 -15.16 -23.10
N GLY A 118 -28.29 -14.43 -23.82
CA GLY A 118 -28.58 -13.05 -24.26
C GLY A 118 -28.53 -12.81 -25.78
N GLN A 119 -28.37 -13.84 -26.61
CA GLN A 119 -28.07 -13.66 -28.03
C GLN A 119 -29.10 -14.36 -28.92
N GLU A 120 -30.38 -13.94 -28.93
CA GLU A 120 -31.29 -14.38 -30.00
C GLU A 120 -32.57 -13.56 -30.27
N ARG A 121 -32.82 -12.36 -29.69
CA ARG A 121 -34.11 -11.68 -29.98
C ARG A 121 -34.28 -10.16 -29.95
N SER A 122 -33.26 -9.31 -30.05
CA SER A 122 -33.55 -7.85 -30.12
C SER A 122 -32.47 -7.03 -30.83
N THR A 123 -32.39 -7.12 -32.15
CA THR A 123 -31.50 -6.26 -32.95
C THR A 123 -32.06 -4.85 -33.21
N GLY A 124 -33.26 -4.52 -32.71
CA GLY A 124 -33.92 -3.24 -32.98
C GLY A 124 -34.16 -2.32 -31.77
N LEU A 125 -34.27 -2.86 -30.55
CA LEU A 125 -34.64 -2.08 -29.36
C LEU A 125 -33.45 -1.66 -28.48
N GLU A 126 -32.30 -2.30 -28.64
CA GLU A 126 -31.10 -2.05 -27.81
C GLU A 126 -30.41 -0.72 -28.12
N ALA A 127 -30.38 -0.29 -29.39
CA ALA A 127 -29.68 0.95 -29.75
C ALA A 127 -30.27 2.20 -29.07
N HIS A 128 -31.59 2.19 -28.82
CA HIS A 128 -32.29 3.31 -28.17
C HIS A 128 -32.23 3.24 -26.64
N LEU A 129 -32.12 2.05 -26.05
CA LEU A 129 -31.94 1.86 -24.61
C LEU A 129 -30.50 2.10 -24.19
N VAL A 130 -29.52 1.69 -25.00
CA VAL A 130 -28.09 1.96 -24.78
C VAL A 130 -27.81 3.46 -24.86
N SER A 131 -28.46 4.21 -25.76
CA SER A 131 -28.26 5.68 -25.82
C SER A 131 -28.87 6.41 -24.63
N ALA A 132 -30.06 6.00 -24.16
CA ALA A 132 -30.69 6.58 -22.98
C ALA A 132 -29.94 6.24 -21.68
N ASN A 133 -29.43 5.01 -21.56
CA ASN A 133 -28.69 4.55 -20.39
C ASN A 133 -27.26 5.12 -20.34
N SER A 134 -26.57 5.23 -21.49
CA SER A 134 -25.27 5.91 -21.57
C SER A 134 -25.34 7.37 -21.11
N ARG A 135 -26.44 8.08 -21.41
CA ARG A 135 -26.63 9.45 -20.96
C ARG A 135 -26.83 9.56 -19.43
N TYR A 136 -27.48 8.57 -18.81
CA TYR A 136 -27.67 8.52 -17.36
C TYR A 136 -26.38 8.16 -16.60
N ILE A 137 -25.57 7.25 -17.15
CA ILE A 137 -24.25 6.87 -16.59
C ILE A 137 -23.26 8.04 -16.65
N GLN A 138 -23.35 8.88 -17.69
CA GLN A 138 -22.46 10.03 -17.85
C GLN A 138 -22.74 11.15 -16.84
N GLU A 139 -24.01 11.41 -16.50
CA GLU A 139 -24.36 12.36 -15.42
C GLU A 139 -23.94 11.86 -14.02
N GLN A 140 -23.94 10.54 -13.80
CA GLN A 140 -23.42 9.94 -12.56
C GLN A 140 -21.89 9.99 -12.48
N GLN A 141 -21.19 9.81 -13.59
CA GLN A 141 -19.73 9.87 -13.63
C GLN A 141 -19.20 11.27 -13.29
N ASP A 142 -19.84 12.36 -13.73
CA ASP A 142 -19.41 13.72 -13.35
C ASP A 142 -19.59 14.00 -11.86
N LEU A 143 -20.65 13.48 -11.23
CA LEU A 143 -20.84 13.58 -9.77
C LEU A 143 -19.82 12.73 -8.99
N ILE A 144 -19.49 11.54 -9.49
CA ILE A 144 -18.48 10.67 -8.88
C ILE A 144 -17.08 11.29 -9.05
N VAL A 145 -16.77 11.86 -10.22
CA VAL A 145 -15.51 12.56 -10.48
C VAL A 145 -15.42 13.83 -9.63
N PHE A 146 -16.49 14.61 -9.49
CA PHE A 146 -16.52 15.76 -8.58
C PHE A 146 -16.36 15.35 -7.12
N ARG A 147 -16.97 14.23 -6.71
CA ARG A 147 -16.82 13.69 -5.35
C ARG A 147 -15.42 13.13 -5.10
N MET A 148 -14.82 12.44 -6.08
CA MET A 148 -13.44 11.95 -6.00
C MET A 148 -12.43 13.10 -6.02
N LEU A 149 -12.63 14.13 -6.83
CA LEU A 149 -11.80 15.34 -6.85
C LEU A 149 -11.99 16.19 -5.59
N GLY A 150 -13.20 16.21 -5.02
CA GLY A 150 -13.49 16.84 -3.73
C GLY A 150 -12.83 16.11 -2.56
N ASP A 151 -12.87 14.77 -2.54
CA ASP A 151 -12.20 13.93 -1.54
C ASP A 151 -10.67 14.07 -1.65
N PHE A 152 -10.14 14.10 -2.87
CA PHE A 152 -8.73 14.45 -3.13
C PHE A 152 -8.38 15.88 -2.72
N GLY A 153 -9.31 16.83 -2.88
CA GLY A 153 -9.13 18.22 -2.43
C GLY A 153 -9.05 18.33 -0.91
N ASP A 154 -9.96 17.67 -0.19
CA ASP A 154 -9.98 17.63 1.28
C ASP A 154 -8.77 16.85 1.84
N GLU A 155 -8.34 15.76 1.20
CA GLU A 155 -7.09 15.06 1.54
C GLU A 155 -5.84 15.89 1.22
N MET A 156 -5.86 16.67 0.14
CA MET A 156 -4.77 17.59 -0.22
C MET A 156 -4.72 18.78 0.74
N ASP A 157 -5.84 19.31 1.22
CA ASP A 157 -5.91 20.34 2.27
C ASP A 157 -5.50 19.78 3.64
N GLN A 158 -5.84 18.52 3.94
CA GLN A 158 -5.34 17.82 5.12
C GLN A 158 -3.83 17.58 5.06
N THR A 159 -3.28 17.36 3.86
CA THR A 159 -1.83 17.25 3.63
C THR A 159 -1.16 18.62 3.69
N SER A 160 -1.78 19.64 3.12
CA SER A 160 -1.31 21.02 3.11
C SER A 160 -1.23 21.58 4.53
N SER A 161 -2.26 21.40 5.36
CA SER A 161 -2.26 21.82 6.77
C SER A 161 -1.23 21.07 7.63
N ARG A 162 -0.95 19.80 7.34
CA ARG A 162 0.15 19.04 7.97
C ARG A 162 1.51 19.58 7.50
N MET A 163 1.64 19.92 6.22
CA MET A 163 2.86 20.49 5.64
C MET A 163 3.11 21.91 6.17
N ASP A 164 2.09 22.75 6.32
CA ASP A 164 2.13 24.05 6.99
C ASP A 164 2.52 23.93 8.47
N SER A 165 2.04 22.90 9.15
CA SER A 165 2.43 22.61 10.54
C SER A 165 3.89 22.16 10.64
N VAL A 166 4.38 21.41 9.65
CA VAL A 166 5.78 21.04 9.51
C VAL A 166 6.63 22.24 9.13
N LEU A 167 6.17 23.09 8.20
CA LEU A 167 6.85 24.30 7.76
C LEU A 167 6.90 25.35 8.89
N LYS A 168 5.84 25.51 9.69
CA LYS A 168 5.87 26.31 10.93
C LYS A 168 6.79 25.69 11.98
N LYS A 169 6.87 24.36 12.07
CA LYS A 169 7.86 23.69 12.94
C LYS A 169 9.28 23.86 12.41
N LEU A 170 9.48 23.94 11.10
CA LEU A 170 10.77 24.19 10.47
C LEU A 170 11.15 25.67 10.55
N GLU A 171 10.21 26.61 10.46
CA GLU A 171 10.40 28.02 10.78
C GLU A 171 10.74 28.18 12.26
N LYS A 172 10.06 27.43 13.15
CA LYS A 172 10.33 27.45 14.59
C LYS A 172 11.61 26.72 14.98
N VAL A 173 12.02 25.68 14.26
CA VAL A 173 13.29 24.95 14.45
C VAL A 173 14.45 25.74 13.82
N SER A 174 14.21 26.46 12.73
CA SER A 174 15.11 27.47 12.17
C SER A 174 15.27 28.64 13.13
N HIS A 175 14.19 29.09 13.77
CA HIS A 175 14.23 30.12 14.81
C HIS A 175 14.55 29.55 16.22
N MET A 176 14.79 28.23 16.35
CA MET A 176 15.29 27.62 17.59
C MET A 176 16.82 27.56 17.63
N THR A 177 17.52 28.14 16.67
CA THR A 177 18.84 28.75 16.92
C THR A 177 18.69 30.12 17.59
N SER A 178 17.76 30.24 18.53
CA SER A 178 17.64 31.41 19.40
C SER A 178 18.35 31.10 20.70
N SER A 179 19.60 31.55 20.77
CA SER A 179 20.23 31.98 21.99
C SER A 179 21.37 32.93 21.64
N ARG A 180 21.24 34.22 21.97
CA ARG A 180 22.36 35.18 21.94
C ARG A 180 23.60 34.65 22.70
N ARG A 181 23.36 33.76 23.67
CA ARG A 181 24.39 33.06 24.46
C ARG A 181 25.14 32.00 23.65
N GLN A 182 24.49 31.26 22.73
CA GLN A 182 25.16 30.24 21.92
C GLN A 182 26.10 30.87 20.88
N TRP A 183 25.65 31.94 20.22
CA TRP A 183 26.51 32.71 19.31
C TRP A 183 27.66 33.43 20.04
N CYS A 184 27.45 33.88 21.28
CA CYS A 184 28.51 34.44 22.11
C CYS A 184 29.56 33.37 22.48
N VAL A 185 29.14 32.16 22.86
CA VAL A 185 30.05 31.06 23.20
C VAL A 185 30.88 30.63 21.98
N ILE A 186 30.26 30.49 20.82
CA ILE A 186 30.96 30.17 19.56
C ILE A 186 31.95 31.28 19.20
N GLY A 187 31.55 32.55 19.30
CA GLY A 187 32.44 33.69 19.03
C GLY A 187 33.64 33.77 19.98
N VAL A 188 33.44 33.55 21.28
CA VAL A 188 34.51 33.54 22.28
C VAL A 188 35.49 32.38 22.05
N LEU A 189 34.98 31.18 21.74
CA LEU A 189 35.82 30.02 21.41
C LEU A 189 36.69 30.29 20.17
N VAL A 190 36.12 30.88 19.12
CA VAL A 190 36.86 31.24 17.90
C VAL A 190 37.92 32.30 18.18
N ALA A 191 37.61 33.33 18.98
CA ALA A 191 38.57 34.37 19.34
C ALA A 191 39.76 33.82 20.14
N ILE A 192 39.51 32.94 21.13
CA ILE A 192 40.57 32.26 21.88
C ILE A 192 41.45 31.43 20.94
N LEU A 193 40.84 30.68 20.02
CA LEU A 193 41.56 29.85 19.07
C LEU A 193 42.46 30.70 18.15
N LEU A 194 41.97 31.85 17.66
CA LEU A 194 42.77 32.78 16.86
C LEU A 194 43.96 33.36 17.63
N VAL A 195 43.78 33.73 18.90
CA VAL A 195 44.89 34.23 19.74
C VAL A 195 45.97 33.17 19.93
N VAL A 196 45.58 31.93 20.20
CA VAL A 196 46.53 30.80 20.30
C VAL A 196 47.25 30.59 18.97
N LEU A 197 46.54 30.65 17.85
CA LEU A 197 47.13 30.51 16.52
C LEU A 197 48.15 31.62 16.22
N ILE A 198 47.83 32.87 16.56
CA ILE A 198 48.74 34.00 16.39
C ILE A 198 49.97 33.84 17.28
N LEU A 199 49.82 33.41 18.53
CA LEU A 199 50.94 33.14 19.43
C LEU A 199 51.83 32.01 18.94
N ILE A 200 51.26 30.95 18.35
CA ILE A 200 52.02 29.86 17.73
C ILE A 200 52.80 30.35 16.50
N ILE A 201 52.23 31.28 15.72
CA ILE A 201 52.91 31.84 14.54
C ILE A 201 53.99 32.85 14.95
N ALA A 202 53.83 33.54 16.08
CA ALA A 202 54.74 34.56 16.57
C ALA A 202 55.89 34.03 17.46
N LEU A 203 55.78 32.80 17.96
CA LEU A 203 56.80 32.09 18.75
C LEU A 203 57.66 31.19 17.85
#